data_AF-A0A962VEZ4-F1
#
_entry.id   AF-A0A962VEZ4-F1
#
_cell.length_a   1.000
_cell.length_b   1.000
_cell.length_c   1.000
_cell.angle_alpha   90.00
_cell.angle_beta   90.00
_cell.angle_gamma   90.00
#
_symmetry.space_group_name_H-M   'P 1'
#
loop_
_entity.id
_entity.type
_entity.pdbx_description
1 polymer ?
#
loop_
_entity_poly.entity_id
_entity_poly.type
_entity_poly.pdbx_seq_one_letter_code
_entity_poly.pdbx_strand_id
1 'polypeptide(L)'
;IWINPWREPFKVTDFNKPLADLMEEPGFKARLAIAKALDRDLYLKRAQFGRGVPAYGTINPAMGYFFDDTLGESSNQRFDLAEAQRLLAEAGFPKGEGFPKLQMLTIPSNRRESQVVVNILKVNLGIEIELITKDFPVLIDDFDTMNWDLVRLGSGGDYDPDDGLVDWMLTSSKFNGRKRDKAQYPFGFFSEQEVDALIEQQRQEADLEKRKALVQQANRLTSDKVASAFLYHPSNVLVYHKQVNFPKSSRIPGLIDLDRVSLG
;
A
#
# COMPACT_ATOMS: atom_id res chain seq x y z
N ILE A 1 1.46 -3.47 -0.60
CA ILE A 1 2.50 -4.12 -1.43
C ILE A 1 2.80 -3.17 -2.57
N TRP A 2 4.02 -2.65 -2.62
CA TRP A 2 4.45 -1.78 -3.71
C TRP A 2 4.76 -2.62 -4.93
N ILE A 3 4.33 -2.16 -6.11
CA ILE A 3 4.55 -2.81 -7.40
C ILE A 3 5.33 -1.83 -8.28
N ASN A 4 6.48 -2.23 -8.80
CA ASN A 4 7.37 -1.32 -9.52
C ASN A 4 6.77 -0.96 -10.89
N PRO A 5 6.41 0.31 -11.13
CA PRO A 5 5.74 0.71 -12.37
C PRO A 5 6.70 0.81 -13.57
N TRP A 6 8.00 0.56 -13.37
CA TRP A 6 9.02 0.64 -14.42
C TRP A 6 9.49 -0.73 -14.92
N ARG A 7 8.96 -1.82 -14.33
CA ARG A 7 9.33 -3.20 -14.70
C ARG A 7 8.16 -3.90 -15.36
N GLU A 8 8.47 -4.68 -16.39
CA GLU A 8 7.50 -5.62 -16.94
C GLU A 8 7.20 -6.73 -15.91
N PRO A 9 5.95 -7.23 -15.85
CA PRO A 9 4.82 -6.90 -16.70
C PRO A 9 3.93 -5.79 -16.10
N PHE A 10 4.44 -4.96 -15.20
CA PHE A 10 3.68 -3.95 -14.44
C PHE A 10 3.88 -2.52 -14.95
N LYS A 11 4.42 -2.36 -16.16
CA LYS A 11 4.88 -1.06 -16.60
C LYS A 11 3.73 -0.08 -16.81
N VAL A 12 3.73 1.02 -16.06
CA VAL A 12 2.79 2.15 -16.20
C VAL A 12 3.59 3.43 -16.01
N THR A 13 3.86 4.15 -17.10
CA THR A 13 4.76 5.31 -17.09
C THR A 13 4.02 6.65 -17.00
N ASP A 14 2.70 6.63 -17.01
CA ASP A 14 1.87 7.84 -16.88
C ASP A 14 0.54 7.51 -16.19
N PHE A 15 0.46 7.75 -14.88
CA PHE A 15 -0.76 7.54 -14.12
C PHE A 15 -1.77 8.69 -14.29
N ASN A 16 -1.44 9.79 -14.97
CA ASN A 16 -2.38 10.90 -15.19
C ASN A 16 -3.50 10.56 -16.17
N LYS A 17 -3.32 9.49 -16.96
CA LYS A 17 -4.36 9.01 -17.85
C LYS A 17 -5.66 8.74 -17.09
N PRO A 18 -6.82 9.00 -17.70
CA PRO A 18 -8.11 8.54 -17.20
C PRO A 18 -8.06 7.04 -16.88
N LEU A 19 -8.77 6.62 -15.84
CA LEU A 19 -8.80 5.21 -15.43
C LEU A 19 -9.23 4.27 -16.58
N ALA A 20 -10.17 4.70 -17.43
CA ALA A 20 -10.61 3.93 -18.58
C ALA A 20 -9.46 3.65 -19.57
N ASP A 21 -8.57 4.62 -19.78
CA ASP A 21 -7.42 4.46 -20.68
C ASP A 21 -6.34 3.59 -20.04
N LEU A 22 -6.12 3.75 -18.73
CA LEU A 22 -5.22 2.86 -17.96
C LEU A 22 -5.69 1.40 -18.03
N MET A 23 -7.00 1.15 -17.99
CA MET A 23 -7.57 -0.20 -18.10
C MET A 23 -7.26 -0.87 -19.44
N GLU A 24 -6.87 -0.13 -20.48
CA GLU A 24 -6.42 -0.72 -21.74
C GLU A 24 -4.97 -1.18 -21.70
N GLU A 25 -4.15 -0.66 -20.78
CA GLU A 25 -2.73 -0.99 -20.67
C GLU A 25 -2.48 -2.35 -20.00
N PRO A 26 -1.72 -3.27 -20.63
CA PRO A 26 -1.38 -4.56 -20.01
C PRO A 26 -0.70 -4.42 -18.64
N GLY A 27 0.17 -3.41 -18.49
CA GLY A 27 0.86 -3.13 -17.25
C GLY A 27 -0.08 -2.76 -16.10
N PHE A 28 -1.07 -1.90 -16.38
CA PHE A 28 -2.08 -1.54 -15.39
C PHE A 28 -3.00 -2.72 -15.07
N LYS A 29 -3.45 -3.47 -16.08
CA LYS A 29 -4.24 -4.71 -15.90
C LYS A 29 -3.52 -5.70 -14.98
N ALA A 30 -2.23 -5.94 -15.19
CA ALA A 30 -1.43 -6.82 -14.34
C ALA A 30 -1.36 -6.31 -12.88
N ARG A 31 -1.17 -5.01 -12.66
CA ARG A 31 -1.15 -4.41 -11.31
C ARG A 31 -2.50 -4.55 -10.60
N LEU A 32 -3.58 -4.26 -11.32
CA LEU A 32 -4.94 -4.37 -10.78
C LEU A 32 -5.32 -5.83 -10.51
N ALA A 33 -4.90 -6.77 -11.36
CA ALA A 33 -5.07 -8.20 -11.14
C ALA A 33 -4.43 -8.65 -9.82
N ILE A 34 -3.17 -8.23 -9.54
CA ILE A 34 -2.51 -8.49 -8.25
C ILE A 34 -3.37 -7.94 -7.11
N ALA A 35 -3.79 -6.67 -7.17
CA ALA A 35 -4.52 -6.02 -6.09
C ALA A 35 -5.90 -6.67 -5.81
N LYS A 36 -6.63 -7.06 -6.87
CA LYS A 36 -7.93 -7.74 -6.79
C LYS A 36 -7.81 -9.19 -6.35
N ALA A 37 -6.69 -9.87 -6.63
CA ALA A 37 -6.45 -11.23 -6.18
C ALA A 37 -6.07 -11.33 -4.70
N LEU A 38 -5.80 -10.21 -4.02
CA LEU A 38 -5.50 -10.19 -2.59
C LEU A 38 -6.79 -10.28 -1.76
N ASP A 39 -7.11 -11.50 -1.32
CA ASP A 39 -8.09 -11.72 -0.27
C ASP A 39 -7.53 -11.23 1.08
N ARG A 40 -7.90 -9.99 1.44
CA ARG A 40 -7.41 -9.29 2.63
C ARG A 40 -7.95 -9.92 3.92
N ASP A 41 -9.17 -10.46 3.89
CA ASP A 41 -9.76 -11.14 5.05
C ASP A 41 -9.06 -12.47 5.32
N LEU A 42 -8.80 -13.25 4.26
CA LEU A 42 -7.98 -14.46 4.35
C LEU A 42 -6.56 -14.13 4.82
N TYR A 43 -5.95 -13.08 4.28
CA TYR A 43 -4.64 -12.62 4.72
C TYR A 43 -4.64 -12.27 6.21
N LEU A 44 -5.61 -11.47 6.68
CA LEU A 44 -5.72 -11.11 8.10
C LEU A 44 -5.90 -12.36 8.97
N LYS A 45 -6.77 -13.29 8.57
CA LYS A 45 -6.99 -14.54 9.30
C LYS A 45 -5.74 -15.41 9.39
N ARG A 46 -4.97 -15.53 8.30
CA ARG A 46 -3.83 -16.46 8.18
C ARG A 46 -2.50 -15.86 8.65
N ALA A 47 -2.24 -14.60 8.32
CA ALA A 47 -0.98 -13.93 8.62
C ALA A 47 -1.03 -13.12 9.93
N GLN A 48 -2.17 -12.47 10.21
CA GLN A 48 -2.32 -11.55 11.33
C GLN A 48 -3.18 -12.10 12.49
N PHE A 49 -3.69 -13.32 12.38
CA PHE A 49 -4.60 -13.93 13.36
C PHE A 49 -5.85 -13.08 13.65
N GLY A 50 -6.38 -12.42 12.60
CA GLY A 50 -7.53 -11.53 12.70
C GLY A 50 -7.21 -10.13 13.25
N ARG A 51 -5.93 -9.80 13.46
CA ARG A 51 -5.51 -8.49 14.00
C ARG A 51 -5.25 -7.49 12.88
N GLY A 52 -6.21 -6.62 12.63
CA GLY A 52 -6.10 -5.52 11.68
C GLY A 52 -7.40 -5.32 10.92
N VAL A 53 -7.38 -4.33 10.03
CA VAL A 53 -8.52 -3.96 9.18
C VAL A 53 -8.08 -4.08 7.71
N PRO A 54 -8.88 -4.64 6.80
CA PRO A 54 -8.56 -4.65 5.38
C PRO A 54 -8.27 -3.23 4.88
N ALA A 55 -7.17 -3.04 4.15
CA ALA A 55 -6.80 -1.72 3.64
C ALA A 55 -7.06 -1.63 2.14
N TYR A 56 -7.73 -0.56 1.76
CA TYR A 56 -7.97 -0.17 0.37
C TYR A 56 -7.35 1.19 0.03
N GLY A 57 -6.67 1.82 0.99
CA GLY A 57 -6.01 3.10 0.83
C GLY A 57 -4.96 3.31 1.93
N THR A 58 -4.40 4.52 1.96
CA THR A 58 -3.38 4.92 2.95
C THR A 58 -4.00 5.45 4.24
N ILE A 59 -5.20 6.06 4.15
CA ILE A 59 -5.92 6.57 5.31
C ILE A 59 -6.44 5.40 6.16
N ASN A 60 -6.05 5.37 7.43
CA ASN A 60 -6.29 4.24 8.33
C ASN A 60 -7.29 4.59 9.45
N PRO A 61 -7.87 3.60 10.16
CA PRO A 61 -8.88 3.86 11.20
C PRO A 61 -8.42 4.78 12.34
N ALA A 62 -7.13 4.86 12.65
CA ALA A 62 -6.62 5.74 13.69
C ALA A 62 -6.66 7.23 13.30
N MET A 63 -6.76 7.55 12.01
CA MET A 63 -6.99 8.92 11.51
C MET A 63 -8.45 9.38 11.69
N GLY A 64 -9.32 8.50 12.22
CA GLY A 64 -10.64 8.83 12.73
C GLY A 64 -11.53 9.51 11.69
N TYR A 65 -11.81 10.79 11.89
CA TYR A 65 -12.75 11.58 11.09
C TYR A 65 -12.48 11.56 9.57
N PHE A 66 -11.22 11.38 9.17
CA PHE A 66 -10.81 11.31 7.76
C PHE A 66 -10.97 9.91 7.14
N PHE A 67 -11.08 8.87 7.97
CA PHE A 67 -11.21 7.49 7.49
C PHE A 67 -12.57 7.26 6.83
N ASP A 68 -12.54 6.64 5.65
CA ASP A 68 -13.72 6.16 4.93
C ASP A 68 -13.80 4.65 5.10
N ASP A 69 -14.70 4.19 5.97
CA ASP A 69 -14.94 2.77 6.22
C ASP A 69 -15.70 2.07 5.08
N THR A 70 -16.27 2.84 4.14
CA THR A 70 -16.99 2.34 2.97
C THR A 70 -16.10 2.17 1.73
N LEU A 71 -14.86 2.67 1.76
CA LEU A 71 -13.94 2.60 0.61
C LEU A 71 -13.75 1.16 0.11
N GLY A 72 -13.74 0.18 1.01
CA GLY A 72 -13.61 -1.23 0.63
C GLY A 72 -14.76 -1.81 -0.19
N GLU A 73 -15.94 -1.17 -0.16
CA GLU A 73 -17.11 -1.61 -0.91
C GLU A 73 -17.03 -1.22 -2.39
N SER A 74 -16.36 -0.09 -2.67
CA SER A 74 -16.34 0.58 -3.97
C SER A 74 -14.94 0.71 -4.60
N SER A 75 -13.87 0.44 -3.87
CA SER A 75 -12.49 0.46 -4.37
C SER A 75 -12.32 -0.52 -5.54
N ASN A 76 -11.58 -0.10 -6.57
CA ASN A 76 -11.20 -1.02 -7.65
C ASN A 76 -10.36 -2.20 -7.16
N GLN A 77 -9.70 -2.10 -6.00
CA GLN A 77 -8.91 -3.18 -5.43
C GLN A 77 -9.72 -4.16 -4.58
N ARG A 78 -11.04 -3.97 -4.46
CA ARG A 78 -11.93 -4.93 -3.81
C ARG A 78 -11.67 -6.34 -4.36
N PHE A 79 -11.63 -7.32 -3.45
CA PHE A 79 -11.35 -8.70 -3.80
C PHE A 79 -12.38 -9.21 -4.80
N ASP A 80 -11.90 -9.62 -5.97
CA ASP A 80 -12.68 -10.23 -7.03
C ASP A 80 -11.75 -11.13 -7.83
N LEU A 81 -11.80 -12.43 -7.52
CA LEU A 81 -10.91 -13.42 -8.12
C LEU A 81 -11.19 -13.62 -9.62
N ALA A 82 -12.45 -13.60 -10.03
CA ALA A 82 -12.82 -13.82 -11.42
C ALA A 82 -12.32 -12.66 -12.27
N GLU A 83 -12.52 -11.43 -11.80
CA GLU A 83 -12.02 -10.24 -12.47
C GLU A 83 -10.48 -10.18 -12.47
N ALA A 84 -9.83 -10.53 -11.36
CA ALA A 84 -8.37 -10.59 -11.29
C ALA A 84 -7.79 -11.55 -12.35
N GLN A 85 -8.38 -12.74 -12.50
CA GLN A 85 -7.95 -13.73 -13.49
C GLN A 85 -8.22 -13.25 -14.92
N ARG A 86 -9.35 -12.59 -15.18
CA ARG A 86 -9.66 -11.98 -16.47
C ARG A 86 -8.64 -10.91 -16.85
N LEU A 87 -8.36 -9.96 -15.94
CA LEU A 87 -7.38 -8.89 -16.16
C LEU A 87 -5.99 -9.44 -16.43
N LEU A 88 -5.57 -10.47 -15.69
CA LEU A 88 -4.27 -11.10 -15.91
C LEU A 88 -4.18 -11.79 -17.28
N ALA A 89 -5.26 -12.45 -17.71
CA ALA A 89 -5.34 -13.06 -19.04
C ALA A 89 -5.29 -12.00 -20.15
N GLU A 90 -6.01 -10.88 -19.98
CA GLU A 90 -5.97 -9.74 -20.92
C GLU A 90 -4.64 -9.00 -20.94
N ALA A 91 -3.88 -9.06 -19.83
CA ALA A 91 -2.49 -8.62 -19.79
C ALA A 91 -1.53 -9.60 -20.52
N GLY A 92 -2.03 -10.72 -21.03
CA GLY A 92 -1.27 -11.70 -21.80
C GLY A 92 -0.83 -12.94 -21.01
N PHE A 93 -1.30 -13.11 -19.77
CA PHE A 93 -0.83 -14.18 -18.87
C PHE A 93 -1.99 -15.02 -18.31
N PRO A 94 -2.76 -15.72 -19.17
CA PRO A 94 -3.86 -16.54 -18.71
C PRO A 94 -3.37 -17.59 -17.71
N LYS A 95 -4.00 -17.65 -16.52
CA LYS A 95 -3.60 -18.55 -15.42
C LYS A 95 -2.13 -18.38 -14.96
N GLY A 96 -1.52 -17.24 -15.24
CA GLY A 96 -0.10 -16.98 -14.95
C GLY A 96 0.88 -17.64 -15.93
N GLU A 97 0.40 -18.27 -17.01
CA GLU A 97 1.27 -18.85 -18.02
C GLU A 97 2.11 -17.76 -18.70
N GLY A 98 3.43 -17.96 -18.75
CA GLY A 98 4.38 -16.97 -19.28
C GLY A 98 4.65 -15.78 -18.35
N PHE A 99 4.00 -15.69 -17.18
CA PHE A 99 4.24 -14.61 -16.23
C PHE A 99 5.63 -14.79 -15.59
N PRO A 100 6.48 -13.74 -15.54
CA PRO A 100 7.83 -13.88 -15.01
C PRO A 100 7.83 -14.18 -13.51
N LYS A 101 8.80 -14.98 -13.06
CA LYS A 101 9.04 -15.15 -11.62
C LYS A 101 9.46 -13.82 -11.02
N LEU A 102 8.72 -13.35 -10.01
CA LEU A 102 8.97 -12.07 -9.35
C LEU A 102 9.83 -12.25 -8.10
N GLN A 103 10.55 -11.20 -7.74
CA GLN A 103 11.15 -11.05 -6.42
C GLN A 103 10.36 -10.06 -5.57
N MET A 104 9.95 -10.48 -4.37
CA MET A 104 9.35 -9.60 -3.37
C MET A 104 10.31 -9.37 -2.21
N LEU A 105 10.75 -8.12 -2.03
CA LEU A 105 11.57 -7.73 -0.89
C LEU A 105 10.72 -7.70 0.39
N THR A 106 11.28 -8.20 1.47
CA THR A 106 10.68 -8.15 2.82
C THR A 106 11.78 -8.12 3.89
N ILE A 107 11.38 -7.88 5.14
CA ILE A 107 12.28 -7.95 6.31
C ILE A 107 12.08 -9.23 7.10
N PRO A 108 13.07 -9.67 7.93
CA PRO A 108 12.98 -10.92 8.68
C PRO A 108 11.69 -11.06 9.50
N SER A 109 11.28 -9.99 10.20
CA SER A 109 10.08 -9.97 11.05
C SER A 109 8.76 -10.11 10.30
N ASN A 110 8.76 -9.94 8.97
CA ASN A 110 7.58 -10.00 8.12
C ASN A 110 7.60 -11.18 7.13
N ARG A 111 8.63 -12.04 7.17
CA ARG A 111 8.83 -13.10 6.16
C ARG A 111 7.68 -14.09 6.14
N ARG A 112 7.20 -14.53 7.30
CA ARG A 112 6.07 -15.49 7.42
C ARG A 112 4.80 -14.92 6.82
N GLU A 113 4.48 -13.68 7.16
CA GLU A 113 3.32 -12.93 6.69
C GLU A 113 3.43 -12.70 5.19
N SER A 114 4.62 -12.41 4.69
CA SER A 114 4.89 -12.26 3.25
C SER A 114 4.67 -13.56 2.49
N GLN A 115 4.98 -14.73 3.10
CA GLN A 115 4.73 -16.03 2.48
C GLN A 115 3.23 -16.30 2.28
N VAL A 116 2.38 -15.77 3.16
CA VAL A 116 0.92 -15.85 2.97
C VAL A 116 0.49 -15.08 1.73
N VAL A 117 1.04 -13.88 1.49
CA VAL A 117 0.78 -13.11 0.26
C VAL A 117 1.22 -13.90 -0.98
N VAL A 118 2.44 -14.47 -0.96
CA VAL A 118 2.95 -15.31 -2.05
C VAL A 118 2.02 -16.48 -2.33
N ASN A 119 1.55 -17.18 -1.29
CA ASN A 119 0.67 -18.32 -1.45
C ASN A 119 -0.71 -17.92 -1.99
N ILE A 120 -1.28 -16.80 -1.51
CA ILE A 120 -2.55 -16.26 -2.04
C ILE A 120 -2.41 -15.99 -3.53
N LEU A 121 -1.37 -15.26 -3.95
CA LEU A 121 -1.17 -14.91 -5.36
C LEU A 121 -0.86 -16.15 -6.22
N LYS A 122 -0.10 -17.12 -5.71
CA LYS A 122 0.15 -18.38 -6.41
C LYS A 122 -1.14 -19.18 -6.65
N VAL A 123 -2.00 -19.29 -5.63
CA VAL A 123 -3.27 -20.03 -5.74
C VAL A 123 -4.25 -19.30 -6.66
N ASN A 124 -4.35 -17.97 -6.52
CA ASN A 124 -5.37 -17.18 -7.20
C ASN A 124 -5.01 -16.89 -8.67
N LEU A 125 -3.73 -16.67 -8.95
CA LEU A 125 -3.27 -16.20 -10.26
C LEU A 125 -2.24 -17.12 -10.95
N GLY A 126 -1.75 -18.16 -10.27
CA GLY A 126 -0.72 -19.06 -10.82
C GLY A 126 0.69 -18.45 -10.89
N ILE A 127 0.91 -17.27 -10.31
CA ILE A 127 2.20 -16.57 -10.42
C ILE A 127 3.20 -17.03 -9.36
N GLU A 128 4.48 -17.04 -9.73
CA GLU A 128 5.57 -17.41 -8.83
C GLU A 128 6.28 -16.17 -8.27
N ILE A 129 6.42 -16.14 -6.94
CA ILE A 129 7.09 -15.05 -6.24
C ILE A 129 8.11 -15.63 -5.26
N GLU A 130 9.34 -15.15 -5.34
CA GLU A 130 10.42 -15.45 -4.41
C GLU A 130 10.56 -14.34 -3.36
N LEU A 131 10.61 -14.73 -2.08
CA LEU A 131 10.85 -13.80 -0.99
C LEU A 131 12.33 -13.55 -0.78
N ILE A 132 12.76 -12.32 -1.06
CA ILE A 132 14.11 -11.85 -0.75
C ILE A 132 14.07 -11.10 0.59
N THR A 133 14.64 -11.70 1.62
CA THR A 133 14.69 -11.10 2.95
C THR A 133 15.96 -10.28 3.10
N LYS A 134 15.80 -9.01 3.48
CA LYS A 134 16.89 -8.06 3.69
C LYS A 134 16.74 -7.36 5.05
N ASP A 135 17.85 -6.94 5.64
CA ASP A 135 17.81 -6.03 6.77
C ASP A 135 17.15 -4.72 6.37
N PHE A 136 16.42 -4.10 7.30
CA PHE A 136 15.57 -2.95 6.99
C PHE A 136 16.31 -1.80 6.29
N PRO A 137 17.51 -1.36 6.71
CA PRO A 137 18.23 -0.30 6.00
C PRO A 137 18.58 -0.65 4.56
N VAL A 138 18.91 -1.92 4.29
CA VAL A 138 19.24 -2.39 2.94
C VAL A 138 17.97 -2.42 2.08
N LEU A 139 16.85 -2.91 2.62
CA LEU A 139 15.57 -2.89 1.93
C LEU A 139 15.14 -1.46 1.56
N ILE A 140 15.35 -0.49 2.46
CA ILE A 140 15.05 0.92 2.19
C ILE A 140 15.94 1.49 1.08
N ASP A 141 17.22 1.11 1.03
CA ASP A 141 18.10 1.55 -0.06
C ASP A 141 17.66 1.01 -1.42
N ASP A 142 17.26 -0.27 -1.50
CA ASP A 142 16.66 -0.84 -2.71
C ASP A 142 15.34 -0.14 -3.07
N PHE A 143 14.49 0.11 -2.06
CA PHE A 143 13.21 0.80 -2.25
C PHE A 143 13.43 2.19 -2.87
N ASP A 144 14.36 2.96 -2.29
CA ASP A 144 14.70 4.32 -2.71
C ASP A 144 15.32 4.38 -4.12
N THR A 145 16.04 3.33 -4.53
CA THR A 145 16.71 3.21 -5.84
C THR A 145 15.85 2.53 -6.91
N MET A 146 14.63 2.12 -6.57
CA MET A 146 13.70 1.41 -7.47
C MET A 146 14.21 0.04 -7.96
N ASN A 147 15.07 -0.62 -7.18
CA ASN A 147 15.66 -1.92 -7.51
C ASN A 147 14.89 -3.13 -6.95
N TRP A 148 13.66 -3.32 -7.40
CA TRP A 148 12.75 -4.37 -6.89
C TRP A 148 11.59 -4.60 -7.87
N ASP A 149 10.97 -5.78 -7.86
CA ASP A 149 9.70 -6.01 -8.57
C ASP A 149 8.52 -5.68 -7.65
N LEU A 150 8.54 -6.30 -6.46
CA LEU A 150 7.57 -6.08 -5.40
C LEU A 150 8.28 -5.76 -4.08
N VAL A 151 7.67 -4.94 -3.23
CA VAL A 151 8.16 -4.70 -1.86
C VAL A 151 7.01 -4.73 -0.86
N ARG A 152 7.18 -5.52 0.21
CA ARG A 152 6.32 -5.44 1.39
C ARG A 152 6.89 -4.41 2.36
N LEU A 153 6.37 -3.20 2.27
CA LEU A 153 6.70 -2.08 3.16
C LEU A 153 5.41 -1.31 3.50
N GLY A 154 5.42 -0.61 4.63
CA GLY A 154 4.34 0.26 5.07
C GLY A 154 4.83 1.27 6.11
N SER A 155 3.95 2.20 6.49
CA SER A 155 4.19 3.23 7.52
C SER A 155 3.65 2.80 8.89
N GLY A 156 4.21 3.38 9.95
CA GLY A 156 3.60 3.37 11.28
C GLY A 156 2.37 4.28 11.37
N GLY A 157 2.25 5.24 10.44
CA GLY A 157 1.16 6.20 10.39
C GLY A 157 1.28 7.32 11.42
N ASP A 158 0.64 8.44 11.12
CA ASP A 158 0.29 9.49 12.09
C ASP A 158 -1.23 9.67 12.18
N TYR A 159 -1.67 10.48 13.15
CA TYR A 159 -3.09 10.82 13.31
C TYR A 159 -3.61 11.77 12.21
N ASP A 160 -2.73 12.58 11.63
CA ASP A 160 -3.10 13.47 10.53
C ASP A 160 -2.95 12.75 9.17
N PRO A 161 -3.92 12.87 8.25
CA PRO A 161 -3.88 12.22 6.94
C PRO A 161 -2.70 12.63 6.05
N ASP A 162 -2.00 13.74 6.36
CA ASP A 162 -0.81 14.17 5.62
C ASP A 162 0.28 13.09 5.59
N ASP A 163 0.51 12.33 6.66
CA ASP A 163 1.49 11.22 6.61
C ASP A 163 1.09 10.20 5.55
N GLY A 164 -0.19 9.84 5.48
CA GLY A 164 -0.67 8.88 4.49
C GLY A 164 -0.56 9.41 3.05
N LEU A 165 -0.85 10.68 2.83
CA LEU A 165 -0.96 11.26 1.49
C LEU A 165 0.30 11.99 1.02
N VAL A 166 0.82 12.94 1.79
CA VAL A 166 2.01 13.74 1.44
C VAL A 166 3.24 12.84 1.40
N ASP A 167 3.42 12.01 2.42
CA ASP A 167 4.60 11.19 2.54
C ASP A 167 4.56 9.98 1.58
N TRP A 168 3.39 9.46 1.18
CA TRP A 168 3.35 8.25 0.33
C TRP A 168 2.69 8.38 -1.03
N MET A 169 1.92 9.44 -1.32
CA MET A 169 1.16 9.53 -2.58
C MET A 169 1.52 10.73 -3.45
N LEU A 170 2.06 11.79 -2.83
CA LEU A 170 2.50 12.99 -3.55
C LEU A 170 3.68 12.68 -4.48
N THR A 171 3.64 13.17 -5.72
CA THR A 171 4.73 12.98 -6.71
C THR A 171 6.08 13.42 -6.16
N SER A 172 6.13 14.56 -5.47
CA SER A 172 7.34 15.16 -4.90
C SER A 172 7.77 14.57 -3.55
N SER A 173 7.05 13.54 -3.06
CA SER A 173 7.35 12.88 -1.79
C SER A 173 8.81 12.42 -1.69
N LYS A 174 9.36 12.54 -0.48
CA LYS A 174 10.67 12.00 -0.09
C LYS A 174 10.73 10.46 -0.10
N PHE A 175 9.59 9.76 -0.06
CA PHE A 175 9.55 8.29 -0.14
C PHE A 175 9.34 7.79 -1.56
N ASN A 176 9.02 8.66 -2.52
CA ASN A 176 8.75 8.29 -3.91
C ASN A 176 10.06 8.07 -4.71
N GLY A 177 10.86 7.08 -4.30
CA GLY A 177 12.13 6.72 -4.92
C GLY A 177 13.15 7.85 -4.88
N ARG A 178 13.48 8.38 -3.70
CA ARG A 178 14.34 9.58 -3.56
C ARG A 178 15.77 9.42 -4.08
N LYS A 179 16.28 8.19 -4.20
CA LYS A 179 17.61 7.88 -4.73
C LYS A 179 17.56 7.27 -6.15
N ARG A 180 16.39 7.27 -6.78
CA ARG A 180 16.21 6.74 -8.13
C ARG A 180 17.01 7.56 -9.15
N ASP A 181 17.38 6.94 -10.26
CA ASP A 181 17.81 7.68 -11.44
C ASP A 181 16.62 8.44 -12.03
N LYS A 182 16.61 9.76 -11.90
CA LYS A 182 15.51 10.62 -12.36
C LYS A 182 15.42 10.72 -13.89
N ALA A 183 16.51 10.43 -14.62
CA ALA A 183 16.49 10.40 -16.07
C ALA A 183 15.79 9.13 -16.58
N GLN A 184 15.99 8.00 -15.88
CA GLN A 184 15.33 6.74 -16.20
C GLN A 184 13.91 6.66 -15.63
N TYR A 185 13.70 7.19 -14.43
CA TYR A 185 12.46 7.12 -13.66
C TYR A 185 12.01 8.54 -13.26
N PRO A 186 11.25 9.25 -14.12
CA PRO A 186 10.72 10.57 -13.82
C PRO A 186 10.01 10.68 -12.45
N PHE A 187 9.35 9.61 -12.01
CA PHE A 187 8.81 9.42 -10.66
C PHE A 187 9.23 8.06 -10.09
N GLY A 188 9.02 7.84 -8.78
CA GLY A 188 9.30 6.56 -8.13
C GLY A 188 8.23 5.51 -8.45
N PHE A 189 7.35 5.24 -7.48
CA PHE A 189 6.31 4.22 -7.59
C PHE A 189 4.94 4.75 -8.06
N PHE A 190 4.67 6.06 -7.92
CA PHE A 190 3.40 6.68 -8.33
C PHE A 190 3.58 8.18 -8.58
N SER A 191 2.79 8.76 -9.50
CA SER A 191 2.76 10.20 -9.77
C SER A 191 1.49 10.55 -10.53
N GLU A 192 0.62 11.37 -9.93
CA GLU A 192 -0.68 11.70 -10.49
C GLU A 192 -1.09 13.12 -10.07
N GLN A 193 -1.39 13.97 -11.06
CA GLN A 193 -1.55 15.41 -10.87
C GLN A 193 -2.84 15.80 -10.14
N GLU A 194 -3.93 15.05 -10.31
CA GLU A 194 -5.17 15.29 -9.57
C GLU A 194 -4.98 14.92 -8.10
N VAL A 195 -4.30 13.80 -7.81
CA VAL A 195 -3.88 13.44 -6.44
C VAL A 195 -3.02 14.55 -5.85
N ASP A 196 -2.00 15.02 -6.56
CA ASP A 196 -1.13 16.10 -6.08
C ASP A 196 -1.92 17.38 -5.77
N ALA A 197 -2.88 17.74 -6.64
CA ALA A 197 -3.73 18.92 -6.46
C ALA A 197 -4.66 18.78 -5.24
N LEU A 198 -5.28 17.62 -5.06
CA LEU A 198 -6.14 17.32 -3.90
C LEU A 198 -5.35 17.36 -2.59
N ILE A 199 -4.13 16.82 -2.60
CA ILE A 199 -3.23 16.85 -1.45
C ILE A 199 -2.86 18.28 -1.10
N GLU A 200 -2.55 19.13 -2.07
CA GLU A 200 -2.20 20.52 -1.78
C GLU A 200 -3.41 21.33 -1.30
N GLN A 201 -4.58 21.11 -1.89
CA GLN A 201 -5.82 21.76 -1.46
C GLN A 201 -6.18 21.41 -0.02
N GLN A 202 -6.12 20.13 0.37
CA GLN A 202 -6.51 19.73 1.72
C GLN A 202 -5.58 20.29 2.81
N ARG A 203 -4.30 20.54 2.48
CA ARG A 203 -3.33 21.17 3.39
C ARG A 203 -3.63 22.64 3.69
N GLN A 204 -4.35 23.31 2.80
CA GLN A 204 -4.72 24.72 2.91
C GLN A 204 -6.20 24.91 3.31
N GLU A 205 -6.97 23.83 3.40
CA GLU A 205 -8.40 23.88 3.70
C GLU A 205 -8.65 23.89 5.23
N ALA A 206 -9.33 24.93 5.70
CA ALA A 206 -9.64 25.13 7.11
C ALA A 206 -11.00 24.52 7.50
N ASP A 207 -11.92 24.35 6.54
CA ASP A 207 -13.19 23.68 6.76
C ASP A 207 -13.00 22.15 6.81
N LEU A 208 -13.33 21.55 7.96
CA LEU A 208 -13.06 20.13 8.19
C LEU A 208 -13.84 19.19 7.25
N GLU A 209 -15.09 19.51 6.92
CA GLU A 209 -15.89 18.67 6.02
C GLU A 209 -15.33 18.72 4.59
N LYS A 210 -14.93 19.91 4.12
CA LYS A 210 -14.24 20.05 2.82
C LYS A 210 -12.88 19.35 2.82
N ARG A 211 -12.06 19.53 3.87
CA ARG A 211 -10.76 18.84 4.01
C ARG A 211 -10.96 17.33 3.97
N LYS A 212 -11.97 16.81 4.67
CA LYS A 212 -12.33 15.38 4.64
C LYS A 212 -12.67 14.90 3.24
N ALA A 213 -13.51 15.63 2.50
CA ALA A 213 -13.86 15.25 1.14
C ALA A 213 -12.63 15.18 0.21
N LEU A 214 -11.73 16.17 0.31
CA LEU A 214 -10.47 16.18 -0.45
C LEU A 214 -9.55 15.01 -0.10
N VAL A 215 -9.38 14.72 1.20
CA VAL A 215 -8.60 13.58 1.69
C VAL A 215 -9.16 12.25 1.18
N GLN A 216 -10.48 12.06 1.27
CA GLN A 216 -11.15 10.84 0.83
C GLN A 216 -11.07 10.69 -0.70
N GLN A 217 -11.20 11.77 -1.46
CA GLN A 217 -11.04 11.75 -2.92
C GLN A 217 -9.61 11.37 -3.33
N ALA A 218 -8.58 11.96 -2.71
CA ALA A 218 -7.18 11.61 -2.97
C ALA A 218 -6.89 10.13 -2.62
N ASN A 219 -7.39 9.67 -1.47
CA ASN A 219 -7.25 8.28 -1.05
C ASN A 219 -7.97 7.30 -2.01
N ARG A 220 -9.15 7.67 -2.51
CA ARG A 220 -9.89 6.89 -3.51
C ARG A 220 -9.13 6.80 -4.83
N LEU A 221 -8.61 7.92 -5.33
CA LEU A 221 -7.91 7.95 -6.61
C LEU A 221 -6.61 7.11 -6.58
N THR A 222 -5.86 7.19 -5.48
CA THR A 222 -4.66 6.35 -5.27
C THR A 222 -5.01 4.86 -5.12
N SER A 223 -6.15 4.54 -4.50
CA SER A 223 -6.72 3.19 -4.49
C SER A 223 -7.02 2.69 -5.90
N ASP A 224 -7.78 3.46 -6.66
CA ASP A 224 -8.35 3.05 -7.94
C ASP A 224 -7.31 2.95 -9.04
N LYS A 225 -6.29 3.83 -9.02
CA LYS A 225 -5.11 3.77 -9.89
C LYS A 225 -4.02 2.83 -9.36
N VAL A 226 -4.31 2.09 -8.30
CA VAL A 226 -3.44 1.07 -7.70
C VAL A 226 -2.05 1.65 -7.39
N ALA A 227 -1.95 2.80 -6.72
CA ALA A 227 -0.66 3.39 -6.33
C ALA A 227 0.21 2.35 -5.57
N SER A 228 -0.43 1.54 -4.75
CA SER A 228 0.07 0.25 -4.29
C SER A 228 -1.08 -0.77 -4.23
N ALA A 229 -0.77 -2.05 -4.14
CA ALA A 229 -1.75 -3.06 -3.73
C ALA A 229 -1.88 -3.00 -2.19
N PHE A 230 -2.82 -2.19 -1.70
CA PHE A 230 -3.04 -2.00 -0.25
C PHE A 230 -3.43 -3.33 0.39
N LEU A 231 -2.95 -3.63 1.61
CA LEU A 231 -3.10 -4.96 2.21
C LEU A 231 -3.95 -4.91 3.48
N TYR A 232 -3.47 -4.23 4.52
CA TYR A 232 -4.18 -4.10 5.79
C TYR A 232 -3.63 -2.95 6.63
N HIS A 233 -4.43 -2.45 7.56
CA HIS A 233 -4.01 -1.58 8.65
C HIS A 233 -3.80 -2.45 9.89
N PRO A 234 -2.57 -2.53 10.45
CA PRO A 234 -2.27 -3.39 11.59
C PRO A 234 -2.90 -2.87 12.89
N SER A 235 -3.35 -3.78 13.75
CA SER A 235 -3.65 -3.42 15.15
C SER A 235 -2.35 -3.35 15.96
N ASN A 236 -2.10 -2.21 16.61
CA ASN A 236 -0.99 -2.09 17.56
C ASN A 236 -1.39 -2.71 18.91
N VAL A 237 -0.76 -3.82 19.30
CA VAL A 237 -1.05 -4.53 20.55
C VAL A 237 0.13 -4.35 21.50
N LEU A 238 -0.11 -3.63 22.60
CA LEU A 238 0.85 -3.47 23.69
C LEU A 238 0.45 -4.35 24.88
N VAL A 239 1.38 -5.16 25.38
CA VAL A 239 1.20 -5.98 26.58
C VAL A 239 2.21 -5.53 27.63
N TYR A 240 1.74 -5.27 28.85
CA TYR A 240 2.57 -4.82 29.96
C TYR A 240 2.09 -5.42 31.29
N HIS A 241 2.98 -5.45 32.29
CA HIS A 241 2.66 -5.96 33.62
C HIS A 241 1.63 -5.06 34.31
N LYS A 242 0.75 -5.62 35.17
CA LYS A 242 -0.32 -4.85 35.84
C LYS A 242 0.19 -3.70 36.73
N GLN A 243 1.44 -3.77 37.16
CA GLN A 243 2.10 -2.71 37.92
C GLN A 243 2.61 -1.57 37.04
N VAL A 244 2.56 -1.69 35.71
CA VAL A 244 2.99 -0.63 34.80
C VAL A 244 1.77 0.17 34.39
N ASN A 245 1.80 1.47 34.67
CA ASN A 245 0.79 2.41 34.20
C ASN A 245 1.26 2.99 32.86
N PHE A 246 0.62 2.57 31.77
CA PHE A 246 0.83 3.14 30.43
C PHE A 246 -0.21 4.23 30.13
N PRO A 247 0.16 5.33 29.44
CA PRO A 247 -0.82 6.28 28.93
C PRO A 247 -1.79 5.60 27.95
N LYS A 248 -3.05 6.03 27.96
CA LYS A 248 -4.10 5.49 27.06
C LYS A 248 -3.80 5.69 25.58
N SER A 249 -3.02 6.72 25.25
CA SER A 249 -2.58 7.03 23.90
C SER A 249 -1.13 7.50 23.88
N SER A 250 -0.41 7.06 22.86
CA SER A 250 0.92 7.58 22.51
C SER A 250 0.78 8.86 21.70
N ARG A 251 1.78 9.74 21.79
CA ARG A 251 1.85 10.93 20.93
C ARG A 251 1.94 10.59 19.44
N ILE A 252 2.66 9.51 19.13
CA ILE A 252 2.82 8.97 17.79
C ILE A 252 2.26 7.54 17.80
N PRO A 253 1.33 7.18 16.89
CA PRO A 253 0.84 5.81 16.76
C PRO A 253 1.99 4.80 16.62
N GLY A 254 1.93 3.70 17.38
CA GLY A 254 2.97 2.66 17.31
C GLY A 254 4.21 2.90 18.18
N LEU A 255 4.46 4.13 18.64
CA LEU A 255 5.58 4.43 19.53
C LEU A 255 5.18 4.36 21.01
N ILE A 256 6.18 4.20 21.87
CA ILE A 256 5.99 4.04 23.31
C ILE A 256 6.61 5.23 24.05
N ASP A 257 5.76 6.03 24.70
CA ASP A 257 6.15 7.18 25.51
C ASP A 257 6.66 6.74 26.90
N LEU A 258 7.86 6.15 26.98
CA LEU A 258 8.43 5.65 28.25
C LEU A 258 8.59 6.73 29.33
N ASP A 259 8.74 8.00 28.92
CA ASP A 259 8.77 9.18 29.81
C ASP A 259 7.43 9.42 30.54
N ARG A 260 6.35 8.82 30.07
CA ARG A 260 4.99 8.93 30.63
C ARG A 260 4.54 7.64 31.32
N VAL A 261 5.45 6.66 31.47
CA VAL A 261 5.18 5.38 32.12
C VAL A 261 5.56 5.46 33.59
N SER A 262 4.71 4.95 34.47
CA SER A 262 5.02 4.82 35.89
C SER A 262 4.80 3.40 36.39
N LEU A 263 5.36 3.09 37.56
CA LEU A 263 5.06 1.87 38.30
C LEU A 263 4.06 2.19 39.42
N GLY A 264 3.08 1.31 39.63
CA GLY A 264 2.05 1.40 40.65
C GLY A 264 1.84 0.07 41.37
#